data_AF-A0A7S4LE15-F1
#
_entry.id   AF-A0A7S4LE15-F1
#
_cell.length_a   1.000
_cell.length_b   1.000
_cell.length_c   1.000
_cell.angle_alpha   90.00
_cell.angle_beta   90.00
_cell.angle_gamma   90.00
#
_symmetry.space_group_name_H-M   'P 1'
#
loop_
_entity.id
_entity.type
_entity.pdbx_description
1 polymer ?
#
loop_
_entity_poly.entity_id
_entity_poly.type
_entity_poly.pdbx_seq_one_letter_code
_entity_poly.pdbx_strand_id
1 'polypeptide(L)'
;VDLWRLWVPSWGFPKLGLRQSYRIEQLSRASQLLHCCMNVPWPIAGRDTVIHAHGCDQLQDGIITVVVDTLEQSEFPQHILPAPDKDDVRIDVQGGVLFKVQSKESCRIQMMWKIDPKVSFVPPVLINLVTRNFAHAGIARFRDMACNLEGTEYESRIAANDNIYGFVATRLREASYL
;
A
#
# COMPACT_ATOMS: atom_id res chain seq x y z
N VAL A 1 -7.78 6.95 -0.46
CA VAL A 1 -6.43 6.83 -1.08
C VAL A 1 -5.45 7.82 -0.47
N ASP A 2 -5.98 8.85 0.19
CA ASP A 2 -5.25 9.89 0.93
C ASP A 2 -4.15 9.39 1.88
N LEU A 3 -4.33 8.21 2.48
CA LEU A 3 -3.39 7.67 3.47
C LEU A 3 -2.05 7.20 2.89
N TRP A 4 -1.98 6.87 1.59
CA TRP A 4 -0.73 6.37 1.00
C TRP A 4 0.41 7.38 1.12
N ARG A 5 0.11 8.67 1.00
CA ARG A 5 1.11 9.74 1.13
C ARG A 5 1.72 9.86 2.53
N LEU A 6 1.03 9.34 3.56
CA LEU A 6 1.46 9.50 4.95
C LEU A 6 2.55 8.50 5.32
N TRP A 7 2.40 7.25 4.87
CA TRP A 7 3.33 6.19 5.23
C TRP A 7 4.31 5.83 4.12
N VAL A 8 3.96 6.04 2.84
CA VAL A 8 4.89 5.78 1.74
C VAL A 8 6.02 6.80 1.77
N PRO A 9 7.28 6.36 1.97
CA PRO A 9 8.40 7.28 2.05
C PRO A 9 8.59 8.08 0.76
N SER A 10 8.93 9.36 0.93
CA SER A 10 9.23 10.27 -0.17
C SER A 10 10.38 11.21 0.20
N TRP A 11 11.32 11.41 -0.72
CA TRP A 11 12.49 12.28 -0.59
C TRP A 11 12.61 13.19 -1.82
N GLY A 12 13.07 14.42 -1.58
CA GLY A 12 13.39 15.38 -2.64
C GLY A 12 14.73 15.10 -3.32
N PHE A 13 15.72 14.59 -2.58
CA PHE A 13 17.04 14.23 -3.11
C PHE A 13 17.65 13.01 -2.40
N PRO A 14 17.99 11.92 -3.13
CA PRO A 14 17.57 11.68 -4.51
C PRO A 14 16.05 11.59 -4.60
N LYS A 15 15.47 12.07 -5.70
CA LYS A 15 14.01 12.13 -5.88
C LYS A 15 13.45 10.70 -5.89
N LEU A 16 12.72 10.30 -4.86
CA LEU A 16 12.16 8.94 -4.73
C LEU A 16 10.88 9.03 -3.92
N GLY A 17 9.84 8.31 -4.33
CA GLY A 17 8.60 8.18 -3.55
C GLY A 17 7.33 8.40 -4.37
N LEU A 18 6.20 8.34 -3.70
CA LEU A 18 4.88 8.46 -4.34
C LEU A 18 4.65 9.90 -4.81
N ARG A 19 4.55 10.09 -6.13
CA ARG A 19 4.22 11.38 -6.76
C ARG A 19 2.72 11.64 -6.67
N GLN A 20 1.91 10.66 -7.05
CA GLN A 20 0.47 10.76 -7.07
C GLN A 20 -0.16 9.39 -6.81
N SER A 21 -1.32 9.39 -6.17
CA SER A 21 -2.16 8.20 -6.05
C SER A 21 -3.62 8.60 -5.99
N TYR A 22 -4.49 7.90 -6.69
CA TYR A 22 -5.94 8.09 -6.58
C TYR A 22 -6.70 6.79 -6.79
N ARG A 23 -7.95 6.76 -6.32
CA ARG A 23 -8.84 5.61 -6.50
C ARG A 23 -9.42 5.69 -7.89
N ILE A 24 -9.30 4.60 -8.64
CA ILE A 24 -10.05 4.42 -9.88
C ILE A 24 -11.48 3.99 -9.49
N GLU A 25 -11.59 2.95 -8.68
CA GLU A 25 -12.88 2.37 -8.30
C GLU A 25 -12.83 1.70 -6.91
N GLN A 26 -13.96 1.67 -6.21
CA GLN A 26 -14.16 0.84 -5.02
C GLN A 26 -14.98 -0.38 -5.43
N LEU A 27 -14.37 -1.56 -5.51
CA LEU A 27 -15.02 -2.77 -6.00
C LEU A 27 -15.88 -3.46 -4.92
N SER A 28 -15.43 -3.43 -3.68
CA SER A 28 -16.17 -3.95 -2.53
C SER A 28 -15.70 -3.27 -1.24
N ARG A 29 -16.27 -3.61 -0.07
CA ARG A 29 -15.88 -3.04 1.23
C ARG A 29 -14.36 -3.01 1.45
N ALA A 30 -13.65 -4.07 1.10
CA ALA A 30 -12.21 -4.22 1.35
C ALA A 30 -11.40 -4.33 0.05
N SER A 31 -11.96 -3.95 -1.10
CA SER A 31 -11.34 -4.13 -2.42
C SER A 31 -11.45 -2.84 -3.25
N GLN A 32 -10.33 -2.37 -3.79
CA GLN A 32 -10.28 -1.13 -4.58
C GLN A 32 -9.21 -1.19 -5.68
N LEU A 33 -9.45 -0.44 -6.74
CA LEU A 33 -8.49 -0.18 -7.81
C LEU A 33 -7.84 1.19 -7.60
N LEU A 34 -6.52 1.24 -7.74
CA LEU A 34 -5.71 2.42 -7.48
C LEU A 34 -4.76 2.67 -8.65
N HIS A 35 -4.60 3.93 -9.02
CA HIS A 35 -3.51 4.36 -9.87
C HIS A 35 -2.45 5.04 -9.00
N CYS A 36 -1.20 4.63 -9.13
CA CYS A 36 -0.06 5.15 -8.37
C CYS A 36 1.06 5.57 -9.32
N CYS A 37 1.54 6.81 -9.19
CA CYS A 37 2.72 7.32 -9.90
C CYS A 37 3.84 7.56 -8.90
N MET A 38 5.05 7.16 -9.23
CA MET A 38 6.24 7.22 -8.38
C MET A 38 7.37 7.99 -9.06
N ASN A 39 8.03 8.84 -8.27
CA ASN A 39 9.34 9.34 -8.62
C ASN A 39 10.40 8.30 -8.23
N VAL A 40 11.48 8.31 -9.00
CA VAL A 40 12.67 7.49 -8.82
C VAL A 40 13.92 8.30 -9.16
N PRO A 41 15.09 7.93 -8.63
CA PRO A 41 16.31 8.66 -8.90
C PRO A 41 16.69 8.64 -10.38
N TRP A 42 17.16 9.78 -10.89
CA TRP A 42 17.82 9.88 -12.19
C TRP A 42 19.00 8.89 -12.28
N PRO A 43 19.27 8.24 -13.43
CA PRO A 43 18.76 8.50 -14.78
C PRO A 43 17.44 7.81 -15.15
N ILE A 44 16.72 7.28 -14.16
CA ILE A 44 15.61 6.41 -14.47
C ILE A 44 14.29 7.21 -14.53
N ALA A 45 13.51 6.97 -15.58
CA ALA A 45 12.20 7.59 -15.83
C ALA A 45 11.21 7.35 -14.68
N GLY A 46 10.17 8.19 -14.56
CA GLY A 46 9.13 7.99 -13.55
C GLY A 46 8.36 6.67 -13.77
N ARG A 47 7.66 6.22 -12.74
CA ARG A 47 6.95 4.93 -12.76
C ARG A 47 5.49 5.14 -12.51
N ASP A 48 4.66 4.37 -13.18
CA ASP A 48 3.26 4.26 -12.84
C ASP A 48 2.83 2.80 -12.71
N THR A 49 1.78 2.56 -11.94
CA THR A 49 1.16 1.24 -11.83
C THR A 49 -0.31 1.38 -11.49
N VAL A 50 -1.12 0.48 -12.06
CA VAL A 50 -2.51 0.29 -11.66
C VAL A 50 -2.57 -0.99 -10.86
N ILE A 51 -3.00 -0.86 -9.61
CA ILE A 51 -3.02 -1.97 -8.67
C ILE A 51 -4.45 -2.27 -8.22
N HIS A 52 -4.71 -3.56 -8.05
CA HIS A 52 -5.84 -4.07 -7.30
C HIS A 52 -5.39 -4.36 -5.87
N ALA A 53 -5.92 -3.61 -4.90
CA ALA A 53 -5.69 -3.84 -3.50
C ALA A 53 -6.93 -4.44 -2.85
N HIS A 54 -6.80 -5.63 -2.25
CA HIS A 54 -7.91 -6.30 -1.59
C HIS A 54 -7.53 -6.91 -0.24
N GLY A 55 -8.45 -6.81 0.72
CA GLY A 55 -8.32 -7.41 2.04
C GLY A 55 -8.75 -8.87 2.05
N CYS A 56 -7.92 -9.73 2.63
CA CYS A 56 -8.17 -11.14 2.87
C CYS A 56 -8.27 -11.38 4.38
N ASP A 57 -9.38 -11.97 4.80
CA ASP A 57 -9.63 -12.38 6.17
C ASP A 57 -9.12 -13.82 6.38
N GLN A 58 -8.15 -13.98 7.27
CA GLN A 58 -7.63 -15.27 7.76
C GLN A 58 -7.60 -15.25 9.29
N LEU A 59 -8.63 -14.68 9.91
CA LEU A 59 -8.66 -14.48 11.35
C LEU A 59 -8.72 -15.78 12.15
N GLN A 60 -9.05 -16.92 11.56
CA GLN A 60 -8.84 -18.22 12.21
C GLN A 60 -7.38 -18.42 12.72
N ASP A 61 -6.41 -17.77 12.06
CA ASP A 61 -4.98 -17.78 12.41
C ASP A 61 -4.52 -16.44 13.02
N GLY A 62 -5.47 -15.55 13.35
CA GLY A 62 -5.24 -14.20 13.82
C GLY A 62 -4.62 -13.28 12.78
N ILE A 63 -4.87 -13.56 11.49
CA ILE A 63 -4.24 -12.86 10.37
C ILE A 63 -5.28 -12.07 9.56
N ILE A 64 -4.97 -10.82 9.26
CA ILE A 64 -5.62 -10.03 8.21
C ILE A 64 -4.53 -9.64 7.21
N THR A 65 -4.77 -9.85 5.93
CA THR A 65 -3.80 -9.50 4.88
C THR A 65 -4.43 -8.50 3.91
N VAL A 66 -3.66 -7.51 3.48
CA VAL A 66 -3.97 -6.70 2.30
C VAL A 66 -3.06 -7.17 1.18
N VAL A 67 -3.63 -7.76 0.15
CA VAL A 67 -2.91 -8.21 -1.04
C VAL A 67 -2.99 -7.13 -2.10
N VAL A 68 -1.89 -6.94 -2.81
CA VAL A 68 -1.74 -5.95 -3.87
C VAL A 68 -1.14 -6.63 -5.08
N ASP A 69 -1.83 -6.55 -6.21
CA ASP A 69 -1.35 -7.04 -7.49
C ASP A 69 -1.53 -5.96 -8.55
N THR A 70 -0.61 -5.94 -9.53
CA THR A 70 -0.78 -5.13 -10.74
C THR A 70 -1.88 -5.74 -11.57
N LEU A 71 -2.67 -4.86 -12.15
CA LEU A 71 -3.80 -5.23 -12.97
C LEU A 71 -3.55 -4.79 -14.41
N GLU A 72 -3.64 -5.72 -15.34
CA GLU A 72 -3.57 -5.46 -16.77
C GLU A 72 -4.94 -5.09 -17.34
N GLN A 73 -4.95 -4.34 -18.45
CA GLN A 73 -6.20 -3.93 -19.11
C GLN A 73 -7.07 -5.13 -19.53
N SER A 74 -6.45 -6.26 -19.85
CA SER A 74 -7.10 -7.53 -20.21
C SER A 74 -7.91 -8.14 -19.06
N GLU A 75 -7.50 -7.91 -17.81
CA GLU A 75 -8.13 -8.45 -16.60
C GLU A 75 -9.32 -7.60 -16.14
N PHE A 76 -9.46 -6.39 -16.68
CA PHE A 76 -10.52 -5.45 -16.31
C PHE A 76 -11.13 -4.75 -17.54
N PRO A 77 -11.68 -5.52 -18.50
CA PRO A 77 -12.11 -5.02 -19.81
C PRO A 77 -13.27 -4.01 -19.73
N GLN A 78 -14.05 -4.02 -18.65
CA GLN A 78 -15.18 -3.13 -18.44
C GLN A 78 -14.78 -1.66 -18.13
N HIS A 79 -13.51 -1.38 -17.85
CA HIS A 79 -13.02 -0.03 -17.59
C HIS A 79 -11.76 0.27 -18.38
N ILE A 80 -11.58 1.53 -18.76
CA ILE A 80 -10.34 2.01 -19.37
C ILE A 80 -9.37 2.36 -18.24
N LEU A 81 -8.30 1.58 -18.12
CA LEU A 81 -7.26 1.88 -17.15
C LEU A 81 -6.52 3.17 -17.57
N PRO A 82 -6.14 4.03 -16.62
CA PRO A 82 -5.33 5.20 -16.92
C PRO A 82 -4.06 4.80 -17.68
N ALA A 83 -3.75 5.53 -18.74
CA ALA A 83 -2.47 5.41 -19.41
C ALA A 83 -1.36 6.01 -18.52
N PRO A 84 -0.11 5.52 -18.62
CA PRO A 84 1.04 6.18 -18.03
C PRO A 84 1.15 7.65 -18.47
N ASP A 85 1.70 8.50 -17.60
CA ASP A 85 2.14 9.83 -18.01
C ASP A 85 3.21 9.72 -19.11
N LYS A 86 3.35 10.75 -19.96
CA LYS A 86 4.17 10.74 -21.19
C LYS A 86 5.58 10.14 -21.04
N ASP A 87 6.25 10.41 -19.92
CA ASP A 87 7.63 9.98 -19.66
C ASP A 87 7.71 8.87 -18.60
N ASP A 88 6.58 8.39 -18.10
CA ASP A 88 6.53 7.33 -17.10
C ASP A 88 6.50 5.95 -17.76
N VAL A 89 7.07 4.97 -17.06
CA VAL A 89 7.06 3.56 -17.47
C VAL A 89 6.13 2.77 -16.55
N ARG A 90 5.19 2.03 -17.15
CA ARG A 90 4.31 1.09 -16.45
C ARG A 90 5.12 -0.03 -15.82
N ILE A 91 4.96 -0.25 -14.52
CA ILE A 91 5.65 -1.30 -13.77
C ILE A 91 4.68 -2.32 -13.19
N ASP A 92 5.23 -3.49 -12.87
CA ASP A 92 4.52 -4.54 -12.15
C ASP A 92 4.95 -4.56 -10.69
N VAL A 93 3.96 -4.59 -9.82
CA VAL A 93 4.04 -4.68 -8.37
C VAL A 93 3.09 -5.78 -7.93
N GLN A 94 3.64 -6.72 -7.16
CA GLN A 94 2.90 -7.73 -6.44
C GLN A 94 3.37 -7.73 -4.99
N GLY A 95 2.48 -7.91 -4.05
CA GLY A 95 2.86 -7.91 -2.65
C GLY A 95 1.70 -7.75 -1.71
N GLY A 96 2.00 -7.24 -0.52
CA GLY A 96 0.99 -7.00 0.47
C GLY A 96 1.53 -6.70 1.86
N VAL A 97 0.57 -6.49 2.76
CA VAL A 97 0.79 -6.24 4.17
C VAL A 97 -0.01 -7.25 4.96
N LEU A 98 0.68 -8.00 5.82
CA LEU A 98 0.09 -8.94 6.76
C LEU A 98 0.08 -8.32 8.15
N PHE A 99 -1.07 -8.36 8.79
CA PHE A 99 -1.32 -8.00 10.18
C PHE A 99 -1.62 -9.28 10.95
N LYS A 100 -0.74 -9.65 11.89
CA LYS A 100 -0.94 -10.79 12.78
C LYS A 100 -1.13 -10.34 14.21
N VAL A 101 -2.29 -10.65 14.78
CA VAL A 101 -2.57 -10.38 16.20
C VAL A 101 -1.55 -11.11 17.07
N GLN A 102 -0.97 -10.39 18.03
CA GLN A 102 -0.07 -10.95 19.04
C GLN A 102 -0.70 -10.89 20.44
N SER A 103 -1.42 -9.80 20.72
CA SER A 103 -2.22 -9.60 21.93
C SER A 103 -3.35 -8.62 21.63
N LYS A 104 -4.18 -8.31 22.63
CA LYS A 104 -5.22 -7.28 22.52
C LYS A 104 -4.68 -5.88 22.23
N GLU A 105 -3.40 -5.65 22.50
CA GLU A 105 -2.73 -4.34 22.39
C GLU A 105 -1.62 -4.32 21.32
N SER A 106 -1.33 -5.46 20.68
CA SER A 106 -0.20 -5.56 19.76
C SER A 106 -0.45 -6.47 18.56
N CYS A 107 0.12 -6.06 17.43
CA CYS A 107 0.06 -6.77 16.17
C CYS A 107 1.44 -6.75 15.52
N ARG A 108 1.84 -7.88 14.94
CA ARG A 108 3.00 -7.96 14.06
C ARG A 108 2.60 -7.53 12.66
N ILE A 109 3.39 -6.67 12.05
CA ILE A 109 3.24 -6.28 10.65
C ILE A 109 4.35 -6.93 9.83
N GLN A 110 4.00 -7.51 8.69
CA GLN A 110 4.96 -8.00 7.72
C GLN A 110 4.59 -7.45 6.33
N MET A 111 5.55 -6.84 5.66
CA MET A 111 5.37 -6.30 4.31
C MET A 111 6.25 -7.07 3.34
N MET A 112 5.69 -7.45 2.20
CA MET A 112 6.41 -8.17 1.14
C MET A 112 6.06 -7.56 -0.20
N TRP A 113 7.08 -7.28 -1.02
CA TRP A 113 6.90 -6.64 -2.31
C TRP A 113 7.83 -7.26 -3.33
N LYS A 114 7.28 -7.64 -4.48
CA LYS A 114 7.96 -8.00 -5.72
C LYS A 114 7.66 -6.88 -6.71
N ILE A 115 8.71 -6.23 -7.19
CA ILE A 115 8.60 -5.07 -8.09
C ILE A 115 9.45 -5.35 -9.32
N ASP A 116 8.84 -5.32 -10.50
CA ASP A 116 9.54 -5.26 -11.78
C ASP A 116 9.53 -3.80 -12.28
N PRO A 117 10.63 -3.05 -12.07
CA PRO A 117 10.72 -1.65 -12.46
C PRO A 117 10.87 -1.43 -13.98
N LYS A 118 10.85 -2.51 -14.78
CA LYS A 118 11.00 -2.52 -16.24
C LYS A 118 12.26 -1.78 -16.73
N VAL A 119 13.38 -2.07 -16.10
CA VAL A 119 14.70 -1.59 -16.54
C VAL A 119 15.58 -2.75 -16.95
N SER A 120 16.44 -2.52 -17.93
CA SER A 120 17.48 -3.48 -18.33
C SER A 120 18.55 -3.66 -17.25
N PHE A 121 18.73 -2.67 -16.39
CA PHE A 121 19.71 -2.68 -15.31
C PHE A 121 19.22 -1.87 -14.12
N VAL A 122 19.24 -2.47 -12.93
CA VAL A 122 18.96 -1.77 -11.67
C VAL A 122 20.31 -1.47 -11.00
N PRO A 123 20.70 -0.18 -10.86
CA PRO A 123 21.95 0.16 -10.18
C PRO A 123 21.96 -0.32 -8.73
N PRO A 124 23.06 -0.91 -8.21
CA PRO A 124 23.15 -1.35 -6.83
C PRO A 124 22.86 -0.26 -5.79
N VAL A 125 23.19 1.00 -6.11
CA VAL A 125 22.87 2.16 -5.27
C VAL A 125 21.35 2.31 -5.07
N LEU A 126 20.56 2.07 -6.12
CA LEU A 126 19.10 2.13 -6.04
C LEU A 126 18.55 0.97 -5.20
N ILE A 127 19.09 -0.23 -5.37
CA ILE A 127 18.72 -1.39 -4.53
C ILE A 127 18.99 -1.06 -3.06
N ASN A 128 20.17 -0.51 -2.74
CA ASN A 128 20.51 -0.12 -1.37
C ASN A 128 19.60 1.00 -0.84
N LEU A 129 19.29 2.00 -1.66
CA LEU A 129 18.38 3.09 -1.29
C LEU A 129 16.98 2.55 -0.95
N VAL A 130 16.44 1.65 -1.77
CA VAL A 130 15.12 1.05 -1.53
C VAL A 130 15.15 0.12 -0.31
N THR A 131 16.11 -0.81 -0.25
CA THR A 131 16.14 -1.82 0.81
C THR A 131 16.48 -1.24 2.18
N ARG A 132 17.41 -0.29 2.27
CA ARG A 132 17.87 0.26 3.56
C ARG A 132 17.02 1.44 4.02
N ASN A 133 16.71 2.37 3.12
CA ASN A 133 16.09 3.63 3.51
C ASN A 133 14.57 3.58 3.28
N PHE A 134 14.13 3.11 2.11
CA PHE A 134 12.70 3.04 1.79
C PHE A 134 11.95 2.06 2.69
N ALA A 135 12.39 0.80 2.76
CA ALA A 135 11.70 -0.20 3.56
C ALA A 135 11.68 0.18 5.06
N HIS A 136 12.83 0.59 5.60
CA HIS A 136 12.93 1.02 6.99
C HIS A 136 12.05 2.23 7.30
N ALA A 137 12.13 3.30 6.49
CA ALA A 137 11.33 4.49 6.69
C ALA A 137 9.82 4.18 6.56
N GLY A 138 9.43 3.29 5.64
CA GLY A 138 8.04 2.91 5.45
C GLY A 138 7.46 2.21 6.67
N ILE A 139 8.17 1.23 7.23
CA ILE A 139 7.76 0.52 8.45
C ILE A 139 7.75 1.48 9.65
N ALA A 140 8.78 2.33 9.78
CA ALA A 140 8.86 3.30 10.86
C ALA A 140 7.69 4.30 10.84
N ARG A 141 7.37 4.87 9.67
CA ARG A 141 6.21 5.77 9.51
C ARG A 141 4.89 5.05 9.76
N PHE A 142 4.74 3.82 9.28
CA PHE A 142 3.54 3.05 9.52
C PHE A 142 3.30 2.83 11.02
N ARG A 143 4.36 2.45 11.76
CA ARG A 143 4.31 2.29 13.21
C ARG A 143 3.99 3.61 13.91
N ASP A 144 4.65 4.69 13.53
CA ASP A 144 4.45 6.01 14.12
C ASP A 144 2.99 6.48 14.01
N MET A 145 2.39 6.37 12.82
CA MET A 145 0.97 6.70 12.61
C MET A 145 0.03 5.80 13.40
N ALA A 146 0.35 4.50 13.52
CA ALA A 146 -0.47 3.57 14.27
C ALA A 146 -0.43 3.83 15.79
N CYS A 147 0.72 4.27 16.31
CA CYS A 147 0.90 4.58 17.73
C CYS A 147 0.41 5.99 18.10
N ASN A 148 0.43 6.94 17.17
CA ASN A 148 0.09 8.35 17.40
C ASN A 148 -1.21 8.74 16.68
N LEU A 149 -2.26 7.93 16.85
CA LEU A 149 -3.54 8.14 16.19
C LEU A 149 -4.41 9.21 16.90
N GLU A 150 -4.29 9.31 18.22
CA GLU A 150 -5.12 10.16 19.07
C GLU A 150 -5.05 11.64 18.66
N GLY A 151 -6.21 12.29 18.53
CA GLY A 151 -6.34 13.70 18.14
C GLY A 151 -6.09 13.98 16.66
N THR A 152 -5.83 12.96 15.83
CA THR A 152 -5.64 13.14 14.39
C THR A 152 -6.98 13.11 13.65
N GLU A 153 -7.02 13.67 12.42
CA GLU A 153 -8.19 13.50 11.54
C GLU A 153 -8.48 12.02 11.22
N TYR A 154 -7.48 11.15 11.32
CA TYR A 154 -7.60 9.73 11.02
C TYR A 154 -8.37 8.98 12.09
N GLU A 155 -8.22 9.36 13.37
CA GLU A 155 -9.06 8.86 14.45
C GLU A 155 -10.54 9.12 14.16
N SER A 156 -10.87 10.36 13.78
CA SER A 156 -12.24 10.75 13.41
C SER A 156 -12.75 9.97 12.20
N ARG A 157 -11.91 9.78 11.17
CA ARG A 157 -12.28 9.01 9.96
C ARG A 157 -12.48 7.52 10.26
N ILE A 158 -11.68 6.94 11.16
CA ILE A 158 -11.82 5.55 11.60
C ILE A 158 -13.15 5.39 12.33
N ALA A 159 -13.44 6.28 13.29
CA ALA A 159 -14.69 6.28 14.04
C ALA A 159 -15.93 6.47 13.15
N ALA A 160 -15.82 7.26 12.08
CA ALA A 160 -16.91 7.51 11.15
C ALA A 160 -17.11 6.39 10.10
N ASN A 161 -16.16 5.46 9.93
CA ASN A 161 -16.20 4.43 8.88
C ASN A 161 -16.47 3.04 9.45
N ASP A 162 -17.68 2.87 9.97
CA ASP A 162 -18.13 1.59 10.54
C ASP A 162 -18.15 0.45 9.49
N ASN A 163 -18.41 0.77 8.22
CA ASN A 163 -18.44 -0.23 7.15
C ASN A 163 -17.15 -1.06 7.07
N ILE A 164 -15.96 -0.46 7.25
CA ILE A 164 -14.69 -1.19 7.28
C ILE A 164 -14.27 -1.52 8.72
N TYR A 165 -14.19 -0.53 9.60
CA TYR A 165 -13.59 -0.72 10.92
C TYR A 165 -14.52 -1.48 11.88
N GLY A 166 -15.84 -1.27 11.79
CA GLY A 166 -16.84 -2.05 12.50
C GLY A 166 -16.87 -3.50 12.03
N PHE A 167 -16.71 -3.74 10.72
CA PHE A 167 -16.53 -5.08 10.16
C PHE A 167 -15.30 -5.77 10.74
N VAL A 168 -14.12 -5.14 10.68
CA VAL A 168 -12.88 -5.71 11.23
C VAL A 168 -13.01 -5.99 12.73
N ALA A 169 -13.56 -5.04 13.51
CA ALA A 169 -13.78 -5.22 14.94
C ALA A 169 -14.73 -6.39 15.26
N THR A 170 -15.79 -6.55 14.47
CA THR A 170 -16.72 -7.68 14.62
C THR A 170 -16.03 -9.00 14.35
N ARG A 171 -15.27 -9.09 13.26
CA ARG A 171 -14.53 -10.31 12.92
C ARG A 171 -13.47 -10.66 13.97
N LEU A 172 -12.78 -9.66 14.52
CA LEU A 172 -11.85 -9.87 15.63
C LEU A 172 -12.53 -10.38 16.90
N ARG A 173 -13.73 -9.89 17.25
CA ARG A 173 -14.52 -10.40 18.38
C ARG A 173 -14.98 -11.84 18.15
N GLU A 174 -15.49 -12.14 16.97
CA GLU A 174 -15.91 -13.50 16.60
C GLU A 174 -14.76 -14.51 16.69
N ALA A 175 -13.54 -14.07 16.35
CA ALA A 175 -12.33 -14.86 16.47
C ALA A 175 -11.65 -14.78 17.86
N SER A 176 -12.29 -14.16 18.86
CA SER A 176 -11.79 -14.03 20.24
C SER A 176 -10.47 -13.25 20.41
N TYR A 177 -10.19 -12.30 19.53
CA TYR A 177 -9.02 -11.40 19.62
C TYR A 177 -9.31 -10.03 20.25
N LEU A 178 -10.59 -9.69 20.44
CA LEU A 178 -11.06 -8.49 21.15
C LEU A 178 -11.97 -8.89 22.32
#